data_AF-A0A1Q4GR46-F1
#
_entry.id   AF-A0A1Q4GR46-F1
#
_cell.length_a   1.000
_cell.length_b   1.000
_cell.length_c   1.000
_cell.angle_alpha   90.00
_cell.angle_beta   90.00
_cell.angle_gamma   90.00
#
_symmetry.space_group_name_H-M   'P 1'
#
loop_
_entity.id
_entity.type
_entity.pdbx_description
1 polymer ?
#
loop_
_entity_poly.entity_id
_entity_poly.type
_entity_poly.pdbx_seq_one_letter_code
_entity_poly.pdbx_strand_id
1 'polypeptide(L)'
;MQAALHDRGGGFIYDDALDVTWLQDANYAKTSGHDAGGLMTWQDAMAWVAGLSVYDAVRNTTYDDWRLPVSDFCFNYSGCVDSEMGHLYYIDLGGVAHVDLATTHNDNYLLFQNIQNPFDAGHWSSTVASTYPSLTVWAFDMDNGIQSKNGASSDAYLYAWAVRDGDVAAIPEPETYAMMLAGLGLVAFAAGRRNHLKAR
;
A
#
# COMPACT_ATOMS: atom_id res chain seq x y z
N MET A 1 -1.54 0.73 20.65
CA MET A 1 -1.15 -0.49 19.92
C MET A 1 -0.42 -0.02 18.70
N GLN A 2 0.74 -0.60 18.40
CA GLN A 2 1.49 -0.25 17.19
C GLN A 2 0.74 -0.89 16.02
N ALA A 3 0.24 -0.08 15.09
CA ALA A 3 -0.32 -0.54 13.85
C ALA A 3 0.72 -1.42 13.14
N ALA A 4 0.29 -2.55 12.60
CA ALA A 4 1.18 -3.44 11.87
C ALA A 4 0.82 -3.38 10.39
N LEU A 5 1.77 -2.90 9.60
CA LEU A 5 1.76 -3.14 8.17
C LEU A 5 2.28 -4.55 7.91
N HIS A 6 1.52 -5.30 7.12
CA HIS A 6 1.84 -6.68 6.80
C HIS A 6 2.07 -6.82 5.30
N ASP A 7 3.27 -7.24 4.93
CA ASP A 7 3.52 -7.68 3.56
C ASP A 7 2.75 -8.97 3.28
N ARG A 8 1.82 -8.90 2.32
CA ARG A 8 0.96 -10.01 1.90
C ARG A 8 1.52 -10.74 0.68
N GLY A 9 2.73 -10.40 0.24
CA GLY A 9 3.31 -10.84 -1.03
C GLY A 9 2.54 -10.28 -2.22
N GLY A 10 3.08 -10.46 -3.43
CA GLY A 10 2.38 -10.06 -4.66
C GLY A 10 2.25 -8.55 -4.88
N GLY A 11 2.91 -7.72 -4.06
CA GLY A 11 2.85 -6.26 -4.15
C GLY A 11 1.72 -5.63 -3.34
N PHE A 12 1.29 -6.29 -2.26
CA PHE A 12 0.18 -5.83 -1.41
C PHE A 12 0.63 -5.69 0.04
N ILE A 13 0.37 -4.52 0.64
CA ILE A 13 0.69 -4.22 2.04
C ILE A 13 -0.63 -3.97 2.78
N TYR A 14 -0.97 -4.87 3.70
CA TYR A 14 -2.18 -4.75 4.51
C TYR A 14 -1.91 -3.95 5.78
N ASP A 15 -2.76 -2.96 6.05
CA ASP A 15 -2.81 -2.16 7.27
C ASP A 15 -3.94 -2.69 8.16
N ASP A 16 -3.58 -3.28 9.30
CA ASP A 16 -4.54 -3.87 10.23
C ASP A 16 -5.22 -2.87 11.17
N ALA A 17 -4.72 -1.64 11.25
CA ALA A 17 -5.34 -0.58 12.04
C ALA A 17 -6.49 0.07 11.26
N LEU A 18 -6.31 0.24 9.96
CA LEU A 18 -7.30 0.85 9.06
C LEU A 18 -8.18 -0.17 8.32
N ASP A 19 -7.80 -1.44 8.34
CA ASP A 19 -8.43 -2.51 7.56
C ASP A 19 -8.45 -2.18 6.05
N VAL A 20 -7.28 -1.82 5.52
CA VAL A 20 -7.09 -1.50 4.09
C VAL A 20 -5.84 -2.18 3.55
N THR A 21 -5.80 -2.44 2.25
CA THR A 21 -4.60 -2.92 1.56
C THR A 21 -4.12 -1.90 0.55
N TRP A 22 -2.87 -1.48 0.71
CA TRP A 22 -2.16 -0.59 -0.20
C TRP A 22 -1.48 -1.41 -1.31
N LEU A 23 -1.39 -0.85 -2.51
CA LEU A 23 -0.36 -1.29 -3.44
C LEU A 23 1.01 -0.96 -2.86
N GLN A 24 1.94 -1.92 -2.88
CA GLN A 24 3.32 -1.73 -2.46
C GLN A 24 4.03 -0.67 -3.32
N ASP A 25 3.66 -0.59 -4.60
CA ASP A 25 4.16 0.42 -5.53
C ASP A 25 3.30 1.68 -5.47
N ALA A 26 3.81 2.72 -4.82
CA ALA A 26 3.14 4.00 -4.66
C ALA A 26 2.98 4.79 -5.98
N ASN A 27 3.66 4.37 -7.05
CA ASN A 27 3.55 4.97 -8.38
C ASN A 27 3.18 3.90 -9.43
N TYR A 28 2.22 3.04 -9.09
CA TYR A 28 1.82 1.94 -9.95
C TYR A 28 1.31 2.38 -11.32
N ALA A 29 0.73 3.58 -11.44
CA ALA A 29 0.34 4.16 -12.73
C ALA A 29 1.52 4.22 -13.71
N LYS A 30 2.73 4.54 -13.21
CA LYS A 30 3.94 4.54 -14.03
C LYS A 30 4.43 3.14 -14.36
N THR A 31 4.55 2.28 -13.35
CA THR A 31 5.17 0.95 -13.52
C THR A 31 4.28 -0.03 -14.29
N SER A 32 2.96 0.11 -14.20
CA SER A 32 2.00 -0.60 -15.04
C SER A 32 1.97 -0.12 -16.50
N GLY A 33 2.62 1.01 -16.80
CA GLY A 33 2.61 1.64 -18.13
C GLY A 33 1.32 2.40 -18.45
N HIS A 34 0.49 2.70 -17.45
CA HIS A 34 -0.72 3.51 -17.63
C HIS A 34 -0.37 4.97 -17.96
N ASP A 35 0.60 5.56 -17.26
CA ASP A 35 1.13 6.89 -17.54
C ASP A 35 2.67 6.88 -17.57
N ALA A 36 3.30 7.80 -18.31
CA ALA A 36 4.76 7.84 -18.43
C ALA A 36 5.47 8.31 -17.14
N GLY A 37 4.84 9.21 -16.39
CA GLY A 37 5.37 9.78 -15.14
C GLY A 37 4.64 9.30 -13.89
N GLY A 38 3.41 8.81 -14.05
CA GLY A 38 2.46 8.54 -12.96
C GLY A 38 1.69 9.78 -12.50
N LEU A 39 1.86 10.90 -13.20
CA LEU A 39 1.25 12.18 -12.87
C LEU A 39 -0.04 12.33 -13.67
N MET A 40 -1.12 12.68 -12.99
CA MET A 40 -2.44 12.76 -13.63
C MET A 40 -3.32 13.79 -12.95
N THR A 41 -4.33 14.26 -13.68
CA THR A 41 -5.38 15.11 -13.09
C THR A 41 -6.17 14.32 -12.05
N TRP A 42 -6.86 15.00 -11.14
CA TRP A 42 -7.67 14.29 -10.13
C TRP A 42 -8.77 13.43 -10.77
N GLN A 43 -9.40 13.91 -11.84
CA GLN A 43 -10.42 13.16 -12.57
C GLN A 43 -9.84 11.91 -13.23
N ASP A 44 -8.65 12.02 -13.82
CA ASP A 44 -7.95 10.88 -14.42
C ASP A 44 -7.49 9.89 -13.33
N ALA A 45 -7.07 10.36 -12.15
CA ALA A 45 -6.74 9.51 -11.01
C ALA A 45 -7.94 8.70 -10.52
N MET A 46 -9.09 9.35 -10.36
CA MET A 46 -10.34 8.68 -9.98
C MET A 46 -10.78 7.67 -11.05
N ALA A 47 -10.62 8.00 -12.34
CA ALA A 47 -10.92 7.09 -13.44
C ALA A 47 -9.94 5.90 -13.50
N TRP A 48 -8.66 6.15 -13.26
CA TRP A 48 -7.61 5.13 -13.24
C TRP A 48 -7.89 4.10 -12.15
N VAL A 49 -8.07 4.52 -10.89
CA VAL A 49 -8.33 3.56 -9.80
C VAL A 49 -9.66 2.83 -9.99
N ALA A 50 -10.71 3.49 -10.49
CA ALA A 50 -11.99 2.85 -10.74
C ALA A 50 -11.95 1.81 -11.87
N GLY A 51 -11.01 1.93 -12.81
CA GLY A 51 -10.76 0.95 -13.87
C GLY A 51 -9.58 0.02 -13.60
N LEU A 52 -8.92 0.14 -12.45
CA LEU A 52 -7.73 -0.61 -12.13
C LEU A 52 -8.10 -2.06 -11.81
N SER A 53 -7.35 -3.01 -12.36
CA SER A 53 -7.46 -4.43 -12.03
C SER A 53 -6.07 -5.00 -11.88
N VAL A 54 -5.76 -5.51 -10.68
CA VAL A 54 -4.43 -6.03 -10.34
C VAL A 54 -4.56 -7.52 -10.08
N TYR A 55 -3.84 -8.31 -10.88
CA TYR A 55 -3.79 -9.75 -10.72
C TYR A 55 -2.75 -10.13 -9.66
N ASP A 56 -3.21 -10.80 -8.61
CA ASP A 56 -2.38 -11.40 -7.59
C ASP A 56 -2.02 -12.84 -7.98
N ALA A 57 -0.77 -13.03 -8.42
CA ALA A 57 -0.25 -14.34 -8.78
C ALA A 57 -0.08 -15.28 -7.57
N VAL A 58 0.05 -14.75 -6.35
CA VAL A 58 0.21 -15.56 -5.13
C VAL A 58 -1.10 -16.26 -4.78
N ARG A 59 -2.22 -15.54 -4.93
CA ARG A 59 -3.56 -16.03 -4.62
C ARG A 59 -4.34 -16.51 -5.85
N ASN A 60 -3.79 -16.29 -7.03
CA ASN A 60 -4.45 -16.55 -8.32
C ASN A 60 -5.84 -15.91 -8.41
N THR A 61 -5.91 -14.63 -8.05
CA THR A 61 -7.14 -13.83 -8.08
C THR A 61 -6.87 -12.44 -8.63
N THR A 62 -7.90 -11.75 -9.08
CA THR A 62 -7.82 -10.35 -9.52
C THR A 62 -8.59 -9.48 -8.54
N TYR A 63 -8.02 -8.34 -8.20
CA TYR A 63 -8.63 -7.30 -7.39
C TYR A 63 -8.92 -6.08 -8.26
N ASP A 64 -10.17 -5.62 -8.30
CA ASP A 64 -10.68 -4.58 -9.22
C ASP A 64 -11.51 -3.49 -8.52
N ASP A 65 -11.47 -3.44 -7.20
CA ASP A 65 -12.18 -2.53 -6.30
C ASP A 65 -11.24 -1.48 -5.69
N TRP A 66 -10.31 -0.96 -6.50
CA TRP A 66 -9.33 0.04 -6.08
C TRP A 66 -9.96 1.43 -6.00
N ARG A 67 -9.45 2.23 -5.06
CA ARG A 67 -9.80 3.63 -4.86
C ARG A 67 -8.58 4.46 -4.50
N LEU A 68 -8.73 5.79 -4.56
CA LEU A 68 -7.78 6.69 -3.91
C LEU A 68 -7.99 6.66 -2.39
N PRO A 69 -6.92 6.82 -1.60
CA PRO A 69 -7.03 6.91 -0.16
C PRO A 69 -7.80 8.17 0.25
N VAL A 70 -8.35 8.15 1.44
CA VAL A 70 -9.00 9.33 2.04
C VAL A 70 -7.98 10.18 2.80
N SER A 71 -8.21 11.49 2.76
CA SER A 71 -7.53 12.50 3.60
C SER A 71 -8.51 13.13 4.59
N ASP A 72 -7.95 13.72 5.64
CA ASP A 72 -8.71 14.46 6.66
C ASP A 72 -9.16 15.84 6.16
N PHE A 73 -9.93 16.56 6.96
CA PHE A 73 -10.24 17.98 6.73
C PHE A 73 -9.29 18.92 7.48
N CYS A 74 -8.01 18.58 7.52
CA CYS A 74 -6.95 19.35 8.17
C CYS A 74 -6.04 20.00 7.13
N PHE A 75 -5.34 21.06 7.51
CA PHE A 75 -4.48 21.82 6.60
C PHE A 75 -3.07 21.93 7.17
N ASN A 76 -2.08 21.90 6.29
CA ASN A 76 -0.65 21.85 6.59
C ASN A 76 -0.29 20.63 7.46
N TYR A 77 0.44 20.88 8.54
CA TYR A 77 1.00 19.87 9.46
C TYR A 77 0.21 19.77 10.76
N SER A 78 -1.09 20.12 10.72
CA SER A 78 -1.91 20.33 11.92
C SER A 78 -2.37 19.03 12.59
N GLY A 79 -1.53 17.99 12.63
CA GLY A 79 -1.86 16.68 13.20
C GLY A 79 -2.84 15.88 12.35
N CYS A 80 -2.66 15.92 11.03
CA CYS A 80 -3.42 15.15 10.05
C CYS A 80 -3.08 13.65 10.14
N VAL A 81 -3.60 12.94 11.14
CA VAL A 81 -3.20 11.54 11.44
C VAL A 81 -4.34 10.54 11.43
N ASP A 82 -5.60 11.00 11.33
CA ASP A 82 -6.79 10.16 11.50
C ASP A 82 -7.31 9.58 10.17
N SER A 83 -6.85 10.12 9.03
CA SER A 83 -7.12 9.63 7.68
C SER A 83 -6.14 8.57 7.22
N GLU A 84 -6.47 7.82 6.17
CA GLU A 84 -5.58 6.80 5.58
C GLU A 84 -4.22 7.38 5.17
N MET A 85 -4.20 8.54 4.52
CA MET A 85 -2.93 9.17 4.12
C MET A 85 -2.13 9.68 5.32
N GLY A 86 -2.82 10.29 6.28
CA GLY A 86 -2.20 10.81 7.50
C GLY A 86 -1.64 9.71 8.39
N HIS A 87 -2.42 8.65 8.59
CA HIS A 87 -2.05 7.48 9.38
C HIS A 87 -0.86 6.76 8.74
N LEU A 88 -0.90 6.50 7.43
CA LEU A 88 0.23 5.90 6.71
C LEU A 88 1.50 6.71 6.96
N TYR A 89 1.48 8.03 6.73
CA TYR A 89 2.67 8.86 6.90
C TYR A 89 3.16 8.93 8.36
N TYR A 90 2.31 9.38 9.28
CA TYR A 90 2.74 9.75 10.64
C TYR A 90 2.83 8.56 11.58
N ILE A 91 1.97 7.55 11.40
CA ILE A 91 1.84 6.41 12.32
C ILE A 91 2.61 5.23 11.77
N ASP A 92 2.31 4.82 10.54
CA ASP A 92 2.85 3.57 10.00
C ASP A 92 4.28 3.70 9.53
N LEU A 93 4.61 4.78 8.83
CA LEU A 93 5.94 5.05 8.30
C LEU A 93 6.84 5.82 9.27
N GLY A 94 6.29 6.35 10.36
CA GLY A 94 7.05 7.13 11.35
C GLY A 94 7.57 8.46 10.80
N GLY A 95 6.90 9.02 9.79
CA GLY A 95 7.21 10.32 9.23
C GLY A 95 7.02 11.44 10.25
N VAL A 96 7.83 12.49 10.10
CA VAL A 96 7.79 13.68 10.95
C VAL A 96 7.42 14.88 10.10
N ALA A 97 6.54 15.73 10.61
CA ALA A 97 6.14 16.96 9.92
C ALA A 97 7.37 17.81 9.57
N HIS A 98 7.39 18.37 8.35
CA HIS A 98 8.47 19.20 7.80
C HIS A 98 9.80 18.48 7.56
N VAL A 99 9.83 17.16 7.64
CA VAL A 99 11.06 16.38 7.44
C VAL A 99 10.83 15.42 6.30
N ASP A 100 11.78 15.37 5.37
CA ASP A 100 11.79 14.43 4.24
C ASP A 100 11.69 12.99 4.77
N LEU A 101 10.61 12.32 4.39
CA LEU A 101 10.27 10.96 4.79
C LEU A 101 11.38 10.00 4.40
N ALA A 102 12.02 10.17 3.24
CA ALA A 102 13.14 9.34 2.80
C ALA A 102 14.38 9.46 3.70
N THR A 103 14.44 10.48 4.57
CA THR A 103 15.50 10.65 5.56
C THR A 103 15.08 10.25 6.97
N THR A 104 13.81 10.41 7.31
CA THR A 104 13.26 10.15 8.65
C THR A 104 11.98 9.34 8.53
N HIS A 105 12.14 8.03 8.73
CA HIS A 105 11.08 7.04 8.73
C HIS A 105 11.48 5.86 9.65
N ASN A 106 10.55 4.96 9.93
CA ASN A 106 10.82 3.67 10.58
C ASN A 106 11.07 2.57 9.52
N ASP A 107 11.17 1.31 9.95
CA ASP A 107 11.46 0.17 9.07
C ASP A 107 10.32 -0.14 8.08
N ASN A 108 9.08 0.25 8.38
CA ASN A 108 7.93 -0.02 7.51
C ASN A 108 8.02 0.74 6.17
N TYR A 109 8.79 1.83 6.09
CA TYR A 109 9.04 2.53 4.84
C TYR A 109 9.61 1.62 3.76
N LEU A 110 10.42 0.62 4.16
CA LEU A 110 11.01 -0.36 3.24
C LEU A 110 10.00 -1.37 2.70
N LEU A 111 8.78 -1.43 3.23
CA LEU A 111 7.70 -2.24 2.69
C LEU A 111 7.13 -1.66 1.40
N PHE A 112 7.41 -0.39 1.11
CA PHE A 112 6.88 0.31 -0.06
C PHE A 112 7.97 0.66 -1.07
N GLN A 113 7.54 0.87 -2.29
CA GLN A 113 8.41 1.21 -3.42
C GLN A 113 7.84 2.41 -4.16
N ASN A 114 8.73 3.15 -4.82
CA ASN A 114 8.38 4.31 -5.65
C ASN A 114 7.50 5.36 -4.94
N ILE A 115 7.62 5.52 -3.61
CA ILE A 115 7.01 6.66 -2.91
C ILE A 115 7.56 7.92 -3.57
N GLN A 116 6.67 8.71 -4.15
CA GLN A 116 7.06 9.90 -4.89
C GLN A 116 7.32 11.03 -3.90
N ASN A 117 8.49 11.62 -4.02
CA ASN A 117 8.92 12.76 -3.24
C ASN A 117 9.59 13.83 -4.14
N PRO A 118 8.87 14.47 -5.08
CA PRO A 118 9.32 15.73 -5.63
C PRO A 118 8.79 16.88 -4.77
N PHE A 119 9.65 17.84 -4.47
CA PHE A 119 9.23 19.18 -4.07
C PHE A 119 8.11 19.65 -5.02
N ASP A 120 6.93 19.96 -4.48
CA ASP A 120 5.71 20.41 -5.16
C ASP A 120 4.78 19.33 -5.78
N ALA A 121 4.99 18.03 -5.55
CA ALA A 121 4.06 17.00 -6.03
C ALA A 121 3.62 16.02 -4.92
N GLY A 122 2.41 16.25 -4.40
CA GLY A 122 1.72 15.33 -3.51
C GLY A 122 1.01 14.17 -4.22
N HIS A 123 0.19 13.45 -3.46
CA HIS A 123 -0.69 12.39 -3.95
C HIS A 123 -2.15 12.81 -3.76
N TRP A 124 -2.96 12.58 -4.78
CA TRP A 124 -4.40 12.81 -4.73
C TRP A 124 -5.07 11.92 -3.69
N SER A 125 -6.01 12.50 -2.94
CA SER A 125 -6.98 11.75 -2.15
C SER A 125 -8.34 11.71 -2.86
N SER A 126 -9.25 10.86 -2.38
CA SER A 126 -10.66 10.90 -2.78
C SER A 126 -11.48 11.98 -2.04
N THR A 127 -10.90 12.68 -1.07
CA THR A 127 -11.63 13.65 -0.23
C THR A 127 -11.79 15.00 -0.94
N VAL A 128 -13.03 15.33 -1.32
CA VAL A 128 -13.38 16.65 -1.87
C VAL A 128 -13.41 17.70 -0.76
N ALA A 129 -12.70 18.81 -0.95
CA ALA A 129 -12.62 19.91 0.00
C ALA A 129 -13.70 20.97 -0.21
N SER A 130 -13.98 21.34 -1.45
CA SER A 130 -15.07 22.25 -1.83
C SER A 130 -15.43 22.06 -3.31
N THR A 131 -16.68 22.31 -3.67
CA THR A 131 -17.15 22.39 -5.05
C THR A 131 -17.44 23.82 -5.51
N TYR A 132 -17.33 24.81 -4.60
CA TYR A 132 -17.61 26.22 -4.86
C TYR A 132 -16.51 27.14 -4.30
N PRO A 133 -16.07 28.17 -5.04
CA PRO A 133 -16.46 28.53 -6.41
C PRO A 133 -15.88 27.59 -7.49
N SER A 134 -14.99 26.68 -7.12
CA SER A 134 -14.40 25.67 -7.98
C SER A 134 -14.15 24.37 -7.21
N LEU A 135 -13.96 23.26 -7.93
CA LEU A 135 -13.61 21.98 -7.34
C LEU A 135 -12.19 22.03 -6.77
N THR A 136 -12.10 21.80 -5.47
CA THR A 136 -10.86 21.61 -4.73
C THR A 136 -10.92 20.29 -4.00
N VAL A 137 -9.79 19.60 -3.96
CA VAL A 137 -9.66 18.26 -3.38
C VAL A 137 -8.44 18.24 -2.48
N TRP A 138 -8.48 17.40 -1.45
CA TRP A 138 -7.32 17.24 -0.59
C TRP A 138 -6.26 16.39 -1.28
N ALA A 139 -5.01 16.79 -1.09
CA ALA A 139 -3.86 15.99 -1.43
C ALA A 139 -2.92 15.95 -0.23
N PHE A 140 -2.10 14.91 -0.18
CA PHE A 140 -1.13 14.71 0.86
C PHE A 140 0.26 14.54 0.26
N ASP A 141 1.21 15.27 0.80
CA ASP A 141 2.61 15.20 0.40
C ASP A 141 3.33 14.16 1.26
N MET A 142 3.79 13.08 0.61
CA MET A 142 4.54 12.02 1.26
C MET A 142 6.01 12.39 1.51
N ASP A 143 6.48 13.55 1.03
CA ASP A 143 7.80 14.08 1.37
C ASP A 143 7.84 14.49 2.84
N ASN A 144 7.02 15.45 3.22
CA ASN A 144 7.18 16.15 4.49
C ASN A 144 5.93 16.11 5.37
N GLY A 145 4.85 15.47 4.90
CA GLY A 145 3.61 15.27 5.64
C GLY A 145 2.63 16.44 5.56
N ILE A 146 2.77 17.33 4.57
CA ILE A 146 1.85 18.44 4.39
C ILE A 146 0.54 17.94 3.76
N GLN A 147 -0.59 18.30 4.36
CA GLN A 147 -1.90 18.13 3.73
C GLN A 147 -2.42 19.47 3.22
N SER A 148 -2.80 19.55 1.95
CA SER A 148 -3.25 20.81 1.34
C SER A 148 -4.43 20.61 0.40
N LYS A 149 -5.18 21.70 0.19
CA LYS A 149 -6.25 21.74 -0.80
C LYS A 149 -5.65 22.12 -2.14
N ASN A 150 -5.92 21.33 -3.14
CA ASN A 150 -5.44 21.55 -4.49
C ASN A 150 -6.63 21.74 -5.44
N GLY A 151 -6.47 22.61 -6.42
CA GLY A 151 -7.47 22.77 -7.48
C GLY A 151 -7.52 21.50 -8.31
N ALA A 152 -8.71 20.93 -8.53
CA ALA A 152 -8.89 19.77 -9.40
C ALA A 152 -9.13 20.22 -10.86
N SER A 153 -8.35 21.20 -11.34
CA SER A 153 -8.39 21.65 -12.73
C SER A 153 -7.61 20.69 -13.62
N SER A 154 -7.82 20.77 -14.93
CA SER A 154 -7.10 19.98 -15.95
C SER A 154 -5.58 20.22 -16.00
N ASP A 155 -5.10 21.24 -15.29
CA ASP A 155 -3.71 21.68 -15.32
C ASP A 155 -2.94 21.29 -14.04
N ALA A 156 -3.63 20.71 -13.05
CA ALA A 156 -3.04 20.22 -11.81
C ALA A 156 -2.76 18.72 -11.94
N TYR A 157 -1.49 18.33 -11.82
CA TYR A 157 -1.05 16.95 -11.96
C TYR A 157 -0.34 16.51 -10.68
N LEU A 158 -0.87 15.49 -10.03
CA LEU A 158 -0.29 14.86 -8.85
C LEU A 158 -0.26 13.34 -9.05
N TYR A 159 0.43 12.65 -8.15
CA TYR A 159 0.47 11.19 -8.16
C TYR A 159 -0.81 10.60 -7.59
N ALA A 160 -1.01 9.30 -7.83
CA ALA A 160 -2.12 8.54 -7.31
C ALA A 160 -1.61 7.23 -6.72
N TRP A 161 -1.95 6.98 -5.46
CA TRP A 161 -1.64 5.72 -4.77
C TRP A 161 -2.93 4.94 -4.59
N ALA A 162 -3.02 3.74 -5.15
CA ALA A 162 -4.21 2.92 -5.03
C ALA A 162 -4.25 2.18 -3.69
N VAL A 163 -5.42 2.19 -3.07
CA VAL A 163 -5.77 1.42 -1.87
C VAL A 163 -7.09 0.70 -2.11
N ARG A 164 -7.33 -0.39 -1.39
CA ARG A 164 -8.60 -1.12 -1.36
C ARG A 164 -9.02 -1.39 0.07
N ASP A 165 -10.31 -1.63 0.29
CA ASP A 165 -10.82 -2.02 1.59
C ASP A 165 -10.48 -3.50 1.88
N GLY A 166 -10.21 -3.77 3.15
CA GLY A 166 -9.94 -5.09 3.70
C GLY A 166 -8.58 -5.69 3.34
N ASP A 167 -8.32 -6.86 3.92
CA ASP A 167 -7.13 -7.68 3.66
C ASP A 167 -7.24 -8.45 2.33
N VAL A 168 -6.13 -8.54 1.60
CA VAL A 168 -5.94 -9.57 0.59
C VAL A 168 -5.53 -10.87 1.29
N ALA A 169 -6.55 -11.60 1.76
CA ALA A 169 -6.50 -12.88 2.48
C ALA A 169 -5.09 -13.47 2.73
N ALA A 170 -4.64 -13.58 3.98
CA ALA A 170 -3.31 -14.14 4.30
C ALA A 170 -2.98 -15.42 3.50
N ILE A 171 -1.80 -15.45 2.89
CA ILE A 171 -1.30 -16.63 2.15
C ILE A 171 -1.38 -17.83 3.10
N PRO A 172 -2.08 -18.93 2.76
CA PRO A 172 -1.97 -20.16 3.54
C PRO A 172 -0.50 -20.55 3.55
N GLU A 173 0.11 -20.69 4.74
CA GLU A 173 1.54 -21.00 4.83
C GLU A 173 1.87 -22.12 3.84
N PRO A 174 2.89 -21.93 2.99
CA PRO A 174 3.14 -22.83 1.89
C PRO A 174 3.24 -24.25 2.42
N GLU A 175 2.86 -25.22 1.58
CA GLU A 175 2.97 -26.65 1.83
C GLU A 175 4.36 -27.09 2.35
N THR A 176 5.36 -26.21 2.45
CA THR A 176 6.60 -26.34 3.22
C THR A 176 6.42 -27.07 4.55
N TYR A 177 5.41 -26.78 5.38
CA TYR A 177 5.21 -27.57 6.60
C TYR A 177 4.71 -28.98 6.30
N ALA A 178 3.78 -29.12 5.34
CA ALA A 178 3.31 -30.43 4.90
C ALA A 178 4.43 -31.27 4.26
N MET A 179 5.33 -30.65 3.50
CA MET A 179 6.49 -31.23 2.83
C MET A 179 7.63 -31.50 3.80
N MET A 180 7.84 -30.63 4.80
CA MET A 180 8.77 -30.88 5.90
C MET A 180 8.28 -32.05 6.75
N LEU A 181 6.99 -32.07 7.11
CA LEU A 181 6.40 -33.18 7.87
C LEU A 181 6.37 -34.48 7.05
N ALA A 182 6.06 -34.42 5.75
CA ALA A 182 6.13 -35.57 4.85
C ALA A 182 7.58 -36.06 4.69
N GLY A 183 8.54 -35.15 4.55
CA GLY A 183 9.97 -35.45 4.49
C GLY A 183 10.48 -36.10 5.77
N LEU A 184 10.13 -35.54 6.94
CA LEU A 184 10.45 -36.11 8.25
C LEU A 184 9.78 -37.48 8.45
N GLY A 185 8.53 -37.64 7.99
CA GLY A 185 7.80 -38.91 8.02
C GLY A 185 8.47 -39.99 7.18
N LEU A 186 8.93 -39.67 5.98
CA LEU A 186 9.68 -40.57 5.10
C LEU A 186 11.03 -40.98 5.71
N VAL A 187 11.76 -40.04 6.32
CA VAL A 187 13.04 -40.31 7.00
C VAL A 187 12.84 -41.24 8.20
N ALA A 188 11.82 -40.99 9.02
CA ALA A 188 11.48 -41.84 10.17
C ALA A 188 11.10 -43.26 9.72
N PHE A 189 10.30 -43.39 8.65
CA PHE A 189 9.91 -44.69 8.08
C PHE A 189 11.13 -45.47 7.55
N ALA A 190 12.04 -44.80 6.82
CA ALA A 190 13.25 -45.41 6.30
C ALA A 190 14.21 -45.88 7.41
N ALA A 191 14.32 -45.10 8.49
CA ALA A 191 15.11 -45.48 9.67
C ALA A 191 14.52 -46.71 10.40
N GLY A 192 13.19 -46.77 10.55
CA GLY A 192 12.49 -47.90 11.17
C GLY A 192 12.72 -49.23 10.43
N ARG A 193 12.67 -49.24 9.09
CA ARG A 193 12.91 -50.45 8.29
C ARG A 193 14.32 -51.02 8.45
N ARG A 194 15.33 -50.16 8.61
CA ARG A 194 16.73 -50.60 8.79
C ARG A 194 16.96 -51.28 10.14
N ASN A 195 16.22 -50.89 11.17
CA ASN A 195 16.31 -51.51 12.49
C ASN A 195 15.60 -52.86 12.56
N HIS A 196 14.46 -53.03 11.87
CA HIS A 196 13.77 -54.32 11.77
C HIS A 196 14.56 -55.40 11.02
N LEU A 197 15.37 -55.02 10.04
CA LEU A 197 16.20 -55.96 9.28
C LEU A 197 17.46 -56.42 10.03
N LYS A 198 17.89 -55.68 11.06
CA LYS A 198 19.05 -56.05 11.91
C LYS A 198 18.65 -56.91 13.12
N ALA A 199 17.35 -57.02 13.41
CA ALA A 199 16.81 -57.76 14.56
C ALA A 199 16.34 -59.18 14.19
N ARG A 200 16.64 -59.66 12.97
CA ARG A 200 16.48 -61.06 12.52
C ARG A 200 17.85 -61.66 12.30
#